data_AF-A0A8D5UD01-F1
#
_entry.id   AF-A0A8D5UD01-F1
#
_cell.length_a   1.000
_cell.length_b   1.000
_cell.length_c   1.000
_cell.angle_alpha   90.00
_cell.angle_beta   90.00
_cell.angle_gamma   90.00
#
_symmetry.space_group_name_H-M   'P 1'
#
loop_
_entity.id
_entity.type
_entity.pdbx_description
1 polymer ?
#
loop_
_entity_poly.entity_id
_entity_poly.type
_entity_poly.pdbx_seq_one_letter_code
_entity_poly.pdbx_strand_id
1 'polypeptide(L)'
;MFMALGIFALQVGYVAYSTFRFLLMVQGKKLAASSLSFIEILIYTIVLKFILENIGDILNLFAYCLGFSVGIYTGMVISEKYNARLERRKQIT
;
A
#
# COMPACT_ATOMS: atom_id res chain seq x y z
N MET A 1 7.96 22.04 -1.74
CA MET A 1 7.80 21.30 -3.01
C MET A 1 8.35 19.86 -2.98
N PHE A 2 9.62 19.60 -2.64
CA PHE A 2 10.16 18.22 -2.61
C PHE A 2 9.50 17.29 -1.57
N MET A 3 9.06 17.81 -0.42
CA MET A 3 8.35 17.03 0.60
C MET A 3 7.02 16.43 0.10
N ALA A 4 6.23 17.18 -0.68
CA ALA A 4 4.95 16.71 -1.20
C ALA A 4 5.09 15.50 -2.13
N LEU A 5 6.13 15.51 -2.99
CA LEU A 5 6.48 14.41 -3.88
C LEU A 5 6.93 13.17 -3.10
N GLY A 6 7.70 13.36 -2.03
CA GLY A 6 8.11 12.28 -1.13
C GLY A 6 6.91 11.61 -0.45
N ILE A 7 5.96 12.40 0.06
CA ILE A 7 4.72 11.91 0.68
C ILE A 7 3.89 11.12 -0.33
N PHE A 8 3.76 11.63 -1.56
CA PHE A 8 3.04 10.95 -2.63
C PHE A 8 3.64 9.59 -2.96
N ALA A 9 4.96 9.52 -3.19
CA ALA A 9 5.63 8.26 -3.54
C ALA A 9 5.56 7.23 -2.41
N LEU A 10 5.73 7.69 -1.16
CA LEU A 10 5.65 6.86 0.02
C LEU A 10 4.23 6.29 0.22
N GLN A 11 3.21 7.10 -0.06
CA GLN A 11 1.83 6.67 0.09
C GLN A 11 1.36 5.73 -1.01
N VAL A 12 1.83 5.93 -2.25
CA VAL A 12 1.62 4.96 -3.33
C VAL A 12 2.27 3.62 -2.98
N GLY A 13 3.51 3.63 -2.48
CA GLY A 13 4.21 2.42 -2.05
C GLY A 13 3.53 1.72 -0.87
N TYR A 14 3.08 2.49 0.13
CA TYR A 14 2.36 1.98 1.29
C TYR A 14 1.07 1.25 0.89
N VAL A 15 0.24 1.88 0.07
CA VAL A 15 -1.04 1.28 -0.35
C VAL A 15 -0.81 0.04 -1.21
N ALA A 16 0.21 0.04 -2.07
CA ALA A 16 0.58 -1.15 -2.85
C ALA A 16 1.00 -2.32 -1.94
N TYR A 17 1.80 -2.04 -0.89
CA TYR A 17 2.24 -3.04 0.08
C TYR A 17 1.09 -3.60 0.90
N SER A 18 0.17 -2.73 1.36
CA SER A 18 -1.03 -3.14 2.09
C SER A 18 -1.95 -4.02 1.24
N THR A 19 -1.99 -3.78 -0.08
CA THR A 19 -2.71 -4.64 -1.03
C THR A 19 -2.05 -6.01 -1.19
N PHE A 20 -0.73 -6.07 -1.23
CA PHE A 20 0.02 -7.34 -1.26
C PHE A 20 -0.25 -8.20 -0.02
N ARG A 21 -0.27 -7.57 1.16
CA ARG A 21 -0.64 -8.18 2.43
C ARG A 21 -2.07 -8.73 2.41
N PHE A 22 -3.02 -7.94 1.88
CA PHE A 22 -4.41 -8.38 1.68
C PHE A 22 -4.48 -9.62 0.79
N LEU A 23 -3.69 -9.66 -0.29
CA LEU A 23 -3.61 -10.81 -1.20
C LEU A 23 -3.09 -12.09 -0.51
N LEU A 24 -2.08 -11.96 0.36
CA LEU A 24 -1.53 -13.05 1.16
C LEU A 24 -2.54 -13.57 2.20
N MET A 25 -3.35 -12.67 2.75
CA MET A 25 -4.45 -13.01 3.66
C MET A 25 -5.53 -13.83 2.94
N VAL A 26 -5.95 -13.41 1.74
CA VAL A 26 -6.94 -14.12 0.91
C VAL A 26 -6.44 -15.51 0.47
N GLN A 27 -5.13 -15.67 0.24
CA GLN A 27 -4.51 -16.96 -0.07
C GLN A 27 -4.37 -17.92 1.12
N GLY A 28 -4.78 -17.52 2.33
CA GLY A 28 -4.70 -18.37 3.52
C GLY A 28 -3.29 -18.50 4.13
N LYS A 29 -2.30 -17.72 3.65
CA LYS A 29 -0.94 -17.66 4.23
C LYS A 29 -0.91 -16.73 5.45
N LYS A 30 -1.62 -17.14 6.50
CA LYS A 30 -1.88 -16.34 7.73
C LYS A 30 -0.61 -15.88 8.45
N LEU A 31 0.43 -16.73 8.54
CA LEU A 31 1.68 -16.40 9.23
C LEU A 31 2.48 -15.31 8.50
N ALA A 32 2.63 -15.44 7.18
CA ALA A 32 3.32 -14.43 6.38
C ALA A 32 2.56 -13.09 6.40
N ALA A 33 1.22 -13.12 6.31
CA ALA A 33 0.41 -11.92 6.34
C ALA A 33 0.51 -11.15 7.68
N SER A 34 0.48 -11.84 8.82
CA SER A 34 0.57 -11.19 10.13
C SER A 34 1.95 -10.57 10.39
N SER A 35 3.04 -11.27 10.06
CA SER A 35 4.40 -10.71 10.25
C SER A 35 4.65 -9.51 9.35
N LEU A 36 4.16 -9.55 8.11
CA LEU A 36 4.25 -8.43 7.19
C LEU A 36 3.45 -7.21 7.69
N SER A 37 2.26 -7.46 8.25
CA SER A 37 1.40 -6.42 8.84
C SER A 37 2.06 -5.67 10.00
N PHE A 38 2.80 -6.40 10.84
CA PHE A 38 3.46 -5.81 12.00
C PHE A 38 4.59 -4.87 11.58
N ILE A 39 5.38 -5.26 10.58
CA ILE A 39 6.45 -4.41 10.03
C ILE A 39 5.85 -3.21 9.29
N GLU A 40 4.77 -3.42 8.54
CA GLU A 40 4.05 -2.37 7.81
C GLU A 40 3.58 -1.25 8.75
N ILE A 41 2.91 -1.59 9.86
CA ILE A 41 2.34 -0.60 10.77
C ILE A 41 3.42 0.19 11.54
N LEU A 42 4.56 -0.44 11.83
CA LEU A 42 5.72 0.22 12.45
C LEU A 42 6.30 1.29 11.53
N ILE A 43 6.57 0.95 10.27
CA ILE A 43 7.08 1.89 9.27
C ILE A 43 6.04 3.00 9.04
N TYR A 44 4.77 2.64 8.89
CA TYR A 44 3.69 3.60 8.65
C TYR A 44 3.58 4.64 9.76
N THR A 45 3.67 4.22 11.02
CA THR A 45 3.53 5.15 12.15
C THR A 45 4.70 6.15 12.23
N ILE A 46 5.93 5.71 11.94
CA ILE A 46 7.11 6.60 11.89
C ILE A 46 6.97 7.64 10.78
N VAL A 47 6.57 7.17 9.60
CA VAL A 47 6.31 8.01 8.43
C VAL A 47 5.19 9.01 8.69
N LEU A 48 4.08 8.54 9.26
CA LEU A 48 2.91 9.35 9.56
C LEU A 48 3.26 10.47 10.53
N LYS A 49 4.06 10.19 11.57
CA LYS A 49 4.54 11.21 12.50
C LYS A 49 5.32 12.32 11.79
N PHE A 50 6.21 11.95 10.87
CA PHE A 50 7.01 12.90 10.10
C PHE A 50 6.16 13.79 9.18
N ILE A 51 5.09 13.22 8.62
CA ILE A 51 4.10 13.95 7.81
C ILE A 51 3.29 14.90 8.68
N LEU A 52 2.85 14.43 9.86
CA LEU A 52 2.05 15.22 10.80
C LEU A 52 2.79 16.48 11.29
N GLU A 53 4.10 16.40 11.54
CA GLU A 53 4.92 17.56 11.91
C GLU A 53 5.02 18.62 10.79
N ASN A 54 4.73 18.25 9.53
CA ASN A 54 4.80 19.13 8.36
C ASN A 54 3.42 19.44 7.74
N ILE A 55 2.35 19.34 8.54
CA ILE A 55 0.93 19.54 8.13
C ILE A 55 0.60 20.97 7.67
N GLY A 56 1.45 21.96 7.94
CA GLY A 56 1.16 23.38 7.69
C GLY A 56 0.80 23.74 6.24
N ASP A 57 1.13 22.90 5.26
CA ASP A 57 0.79 23.10 3.85
C ASP A 57 -0.40 22.24 3.41
N ILE A 58 -1.53 22.89 3.09
CA ILE A 58 -2.74 22.25 2.54
C ILE A 58 -2.46 21.42 1.27
N LEU A 59 -1.41 21.78 0.54
CA LEU A 59 -0.91 21.07 -0.65
C LEU A 59 -0.38 19.66 -0.31
N ASN A 60 0.25 19.46 0.86
CA ASN A 60 0.74 18.14 1.28
C ASN A 60 -0.43 17.19 1.58
N LEU A 61 -1.51 17.73 2.15
CA LEU A 61 -2.74 16.98 2.41
C LEU A 61 -3.40 16.53 1.10
N PHE A 62 -3.45 17.43 0.11
CA PHE A 62 -4.01 17.12 -1.20
C PHE A 62 -3.19 16.06 -1.95
N ALA A 63 -1.86 16.17 -1.91
CA ALA A 63 -0.95 15.16 -2.46
C ALA A 63 -1.10 13.80 -1.77
N TYR A 64 -1.32 13.78 -0.45
CA TYR A 64 -1.58 12.56 0.31
C TYR A 64 -2.90 11.89 -0.11
N CYS A 65 -3.99 12.65 -0.24
CA CYS A 65 -5.28 12.14 -0.70
C CYS A 65 -5.20 11.58 -2.13
N LEU A 66 -4.53 12.29 -3.05
CA LEU A 66 -4.33 11.82 -4.42
C LEU A 66 -3.45 10.57 -4.48
N GLY A 67 -2.34 10.54 -3.73
CA GLY A 67 -1.44 9.39 -3.66
C GLY A 67 -2.11 8.15 -3.10
N PHE A 68 -2.96 8.32 -2.09
CA PHE A 68 -3.76 7.23 -1.55
C PHE A 68 -4.73 6.66 -2.59
N SER A 69 -5.48 7.52 -3.29
CA SER A 69 -6.46 7.09 -4.29
C SER A 69 -5.81 6.35 -5.47
N VAL A 70 -4.72 6.89 -6.00
CA VAL A 70 -3.94 6.26 -7.09
C VAL A 70 -3.29 4.95 -6.63
N GLY A 71 -2.78 4.92 -5.40
CA GLY A 71 -2.24 3.73 -4.77
C GLY A 71 -3.28 2.60 -4.69
N ILE A 72 -4.51 2.91 -4.29
CA ILE A 72 -5.60 1.92 -4.18
C ILE A 72 -5.91 1.35 -5.56
N TYR A 73 -6.07 2.21 -6.57
CA TYR A 73 -6.34 1.78 -7.93
C TYR A 73 -5.24 0.86 -8.47
N THR A 74 -3.98 1.23 -8.29
CA THR A 74 -2.83 0.44 -8.73
C THR A 74 -2.76 -0.91 -7.99
N GLY A 75 -3.01 -0.89 -6.68
CA GLY A 75 -3.10 -2.10 -5.85
C GLY A 75 -4.18 -3.05 -6.35
N MET A 76 -5.38 -2.53 -6.65
CA MET A 76 -6.48 -3.33 -7.18
C MET A 76 -6.11 -3.99 -8.52
N VAL A 77 -5.54 -3.23 -9.46
CA VAL A 77 -5.11 -3.78 -10.77
C VAL A 77 -4.05 -4.88 -10.60
N ILE A 78 -3.09 -4.71 -9.69
CA ILE A 78 -2.06 -5.72 -9.40
C ILE A 78 -2.70 -6.97 -8.77
N SER A 79 -3.64 -6.77 -7.84
CA SER A 79 -4.33 -7.85 -7.14
C SER A 79 -5.13 -8.72 -8.11
N GLU A 80 -5.88 -8.09 -9.01
CA GLU A 80 -6.70 -8.76 -10.03
C GLU A 80 -5.82 -9.56 -10.99
N LYS A 81 -4.70 -8.97 -11.44
CA LYS A 81 -3.75 -9.65 -12.35
C LYS A 81 -3.07 -10.85 -11.69
N TYR A 82 -2.76 -10.76 -10.40
CA TYR A 82 -2.16 -11.88 -9.66
C TYR A 82 -3.18 -13.00 -9.42
N ASN A 83 -4.42 -12.67 -9.05
CA ASN A 83 -5.49 -13.64 -8.85
C ASN A 83 -5.84 -14.40 -10.14
N ALA A 84 -5.99 -13.68 -11.26
CA ALA A 84 -6.21 -14.27 -12.58
C ALA A 84 -5.09 -15.25 -12.99
N ARG A 85 -3.85 -14.99 -12.58
CA ARG A 85 -2.69 -15.86 -12.86
C ARG A 85 -2.69 -17.12 -11.99
N LEU A 86 -3.22 -17.04 -10.78
CA LEU A 86 -3.39 -18.16 -9.86
C LEU A 86 -4.52 -19.09 -10.30
N GLU A 87 -5.65 -18.55 -10.75
CA GLU A 87 -6.75 -19.34 -11.30
C GLU A 87 -6.31 -20.16 -12.53
N ARG A 88 -5.54 -19.55 -13.44
CA ARG A 88 -4.94 -20.30 -14.57
C ARG A 88 -4.01 -21.42 -14.13
N ARG A 89 -3.29 -21.28 -13.02
CA ARG A 89 -2.41 -22.35 -12.51
C ARG A 89 -3.20 -23.51 -11.89
N LYS A 90 -4.33 -23.22 -11.24
CA LYS A 90 -5.25 -24.26 -10.74
C LYS A 90 -5.98 -25.02 -11.85
N GLN A 91 -6.17 -24.44 -13.03
CA GLN A 91 -6.75 -25.13 -14.19
C GLN A 91 -5.78 -26.07 -14.92
N ILE A 92 -4.46 -25.97 -14.66
CA ILE A 92 -3.42 -26.74 -15.37
C ILE A 92 -2.91 -27.92 -14.50
N THR A 93 -3.29 -28.00 -13.22
CA THR A 93 -2.93 -29.09 -12.28
C THR A 93 -4.16 -29.88 -11.93
#